data_AF-A0A377B8U7-F1
#
_entry.id   AF-A0A377B8U7-F1
#
_cell.length_a   1.000
_cell.length_b   1.000
_cell.length_c   1.000
_cell.angle_alpha   90.00
_cell.angle_beta   90.00
_cell.angle_gamma   90.00
#
_symmetry.space_group_name_H-M   'P 1'
#
loop_
_entity.id
_entity.type
_entity.pdbx_description
1 polymer ?
#
loop_
_entity_poly.entity_id
_entity_poly.type
_entity_poly.pdbx_seq_one_letter_code
_entity_poly.pdbx_strand_id
1 'polypeptide(L)' 'MEELESGYVPPENWERGINAFYTSYYLSQYYSDYKASGNNKSTYVRLTAG' A
#
# COMPACT_ATOMS: atom_id res chain seq x y z
N MET A 1 -24.37 -18.10 -29.05
CA MET A 1 -23.72 -16.99 -28.32
C MET A 1 -23.21 -17.59 -27.04
N GLU A 2 -21.96 -17.38 -26.72
CA GLU A 2 -21.41 -17.74 -25.42
C GLU A 2 -22.04 -16.76 -24.42
N GLU A 3 -22.93 -17.23 -23.55
CA GLU A 3 -23.57 -16.40 -22.54
C GLU A 3 -22.57 -16.19 -21.41
N LEU A 4 -21.79 -15.12 -21.50
CA LEU A 4 -20.87 -14.74 -20.43
C LEU A 4 -21.62 -14.14 -19.24
N GLU A 5 -21.10 -14.41 -18.04
CA GLU A 5 -21.65 -13.92 -16.78
C GLU A 5 -21.70 -12.38 -16.75
N SER A 6 -22.74 -11.83 -16.11
CA SER A 6 -22.88 -10.39 -15.95
C SER A 6 -21.69 -9.79 -15.21
N GLY A 7 -20.97 -8.87 -15.85
CA GLY A 7 -19.76 -8.26 -15.30
C GLY A 7 -18.46 -8.92 -15.76
N TYR A 8 -18.52 -10.02 -16.53
CA TYR A 8 -17.32 -10.54 -17.17
C TYR A 8 -16.79 -9.56 -18.22
N VAL A 9 -15.48 -9.32 -18.18
CA VAL A 9 -14.75 -8.53 -19.18
C VAL A 9 -13.72 -9.43 -19.85
N PRO A 10 -13.79 -9.63 -21.18
CA PRO A 10 -12.83 -10.46 -21.89
C PRO A 10 -11.42 -9.88 -21.85
N PRO A 11 -10.38 -10.72 -21.91
CA PRO A 11 -8.99 -10.30 -21.77
C PRO A 11 -8.54 -9.34 -22.88
N GLU A 12 -9.18 -9.36 -24.06
CA GLU A 12 -8.90 -8.37 -25.12
C GLU A 12 -9.26 -6.93 -24.71
N ASN A 13 -10.18 -6.77 -23.75
CA ASN A 13 -10.62 -5.47 -23.24
C ASN A 13 -9.80 -4.98 -22.04
N TRP A 14 -8.78 -5.71 -21.59
CA TRP A 14 -7.94 -5.30 -20.46
C TRP A 14 -6.81 -4.38 -20.92
N GLU A 15 -6.68 -3.22 -20.27
CA GLU A 15 -5.53 -2.34 -20.52
C GLU A 15 -4.28 -2.86 -19.80
N ARG A 16 -3.12 -2.80 -20.46
CA ARG A 16 -1.82 -3.24 -19.92
C ARG A 16 -1.23 -2.26 -18.89
N GLY A 17 -1.90 -1.14 -18.62
CA GLY A 17 -1.39 -0.04 -17.80
C GLY A 17 -0.30 0.77 -18.51
N ILE A 18 0.42 1.58 -17.73
CA ILE A 18 1.48 2.47 -18.22
C ILE A 18 2.83 2.14 -17.56
N ASN A 19 3.92 2.44 -18.27
CA ASN A 19 5.25 2.42 -17.69
C ASN A 19 5.43 3.68 -16.84
N ALA A 20 5.47 3.53 -15.53
CA ALA A 20 5.64 4.63 -14.59
C ALA A 20 6.58 4.22 -13.46
N PHE A 21 7.41 5.18 -13.04
CA PHE A 21 8.15 5.07 -11.80
C PHE A 21 7.23 5.48 -10.64
N TYR A 22 7.09 4.64 -9.62
CA TYR A 22 6.31 4.93 -8.42
C TYR A 22 7.20 4.90 -7.18
N THR A 23 6.82 5.69 -6.19
CA THR A 23 7.43 5.65 -4.87
C THR A 23 6.37 5.80 -3.80
N SER A 24 6.57 5.12 -2.68
CA SER A 24 5.68 5.10 -1.54
C SER A 24 6.51 5.08 -0.25
N TYR A 25 5.92 5.61 0.81
CA TYR A 25 6.53 5.63 2.12
C TYR A 25 5.52 5.20 3.18
N TYR A 26 6.02 4.56 4.23
CA TYR A 26 5.28 4.25 5.44
C TYR A 26 6.05 4.80 6.64
N LEU A 27 5.41 5.69 7.39
CA LEU A 27 5.97 6.33 8.58
C LEU A 27 5.08 5.97 9.77
N SER A 28 5.68 5.47 10.85
CA SER A 28 4.98 5.30 12.13
C SER A 28 5.83 5.83 13.27
N GLN A 29 5.18 6.46 14.23
CA GLN A 29 5.79 6.93 15.46
C GLN A 29 5.04 6.30 16.63
N TYR A 30 5.79 5.72 17.55
CA TYR A 30 5.30 5.19 18.80
C TYR A 30 5.80 6.08 19.94
N TYR A 31 4.89 6.46 20.84
CA TYR A 31 5.20 7.18 22.06
C TYR A 31 4.48 6.53 23.24
N SER A 32 5.22 6.26 24.30
CA SER A 32 4.71 5.69 25.54
C SER A 32 5.29 6.44 26.72
N ASP A 33 4.45 6.92 27.62
CA ASP A 33 4.88 7.54 28.88
C ASP A 33 4.38 6.67 30.03
N TYR A 34 5.30 5.95 30.68
CA TYR A 34 4.94 5.05 31.77
C TYR A 34 5.27 5.69 33.12
N LYS A 35 4.26 5.75 33.99
CA LYS A 35 4.23 6.49 35.27
C LYS A 35 5.38 6.21 36.25
N ALA A 36 6.21 5.20 36.00
CA ALA A 36 7.36 4.82 36.84
C ALA A 36 8.68 4.55 36.08
N SER A 37 8.72 4.63 34.74
CA SER A 37 9.88 4.16 33.95
C SER A 37 10.29 5.09 32.80
N GLY A 38 9.86 6.36 32.84
CA GLY A 38 10.19 7.35 31.81
C GLY A 38 9.39 7.20 30.52
N ASN A 39 9.70 8.06 29.56
CA ASN A 39 9.08 8.06 28.24
C ASN A 39 9.90 7.25 27.23
N ASN A 40 9.21 6.55 26.32
CA ASN A 40 9.81 5.81 25.22
C ASN A 40 9.22 6.31 23.91
N LYS A 41 10.08 6.76 23.00
CA LYS A 41 9.72 7.19 21.65
C LYS A 41 10.45 6.32 20.63
N SER A 42 9.73 5.80 19.66
CA SER A 42 10.30 5.03 18.55
C SER A 42 9.72 5.50 17.23
N THR A 43 10.56 5.63 16.20
CA THR A 43 10.15 6.05 14.86
C THR A 43 10.55 4.97 13.87
N TYR A 44 9.63 4.58 13.00
CA TYR A 44 9.85 3.60 11.95
C TYR A 44 9.51 4.21 10.59
N VAL A 45 10.41 4.03 9.63
CA VAL A 45 10.30 4.53 8.26
C VAL A 45 10.57 3.37 7.30
N ARG A 46 9.70 3.20 6.31
CA ARG A 46 9.91 2.30 5.17
C ARG A 46 9.66 3.05 3.87
N LEU A 47 10.59 2.95 2.94
CA LEU A 47 10.47 3.50 1.59
C LEU A 47 10.38 2.36 0.59
N THR A 48 9.58 2.50 -0.46
CA THR A 48 9.43 1.52 -1.53
C THR A 48 9.27 2.26 -2.85
N ALA A 49 10.13 1.98 -3.83
CA ALA A 49 10.09 2.56 -5.16
C ALA A 49 10.26 1.47 -6.23
N GLY A 50 9.68 1.68 -7.42
CA GLY A 50 9.69 0.72 -8.52
C GLY A 50 9.35 1.35 -9.86
#